data_AF-A0A251QSN4-F1
#
_entry.id   AF-A0A251QSN4-F1
#
_cell.length_a   1.000
_cell.length_b   1.000
_cell.length_c   1.000
_cell.angle_alpha   90.00
_cell.angle_beta   90.00
_cell.angle_gamma   90.00
#
_symmetry.space_group_name_H-M   'P 1'
#
loop_
_entity.id
_entity.type
_entity.pdbx_description
1 polymer ?
#
loop_
_entity_poly.entity_id
_entity_poly.type
_entity_poly.pdbx_seq_one_letter_code
_entity_poly.pdbx_strand_id
1 'polypeptide(L)'
;MNVDYGHHPQQWSGGLCNCGENFCTCCLTCCLPCITFGRIAEIVDEGRSSCLSHGLLYGLLLTINFQWVYSCMYRKRLREKFGLPEEPCGDCCVHFFCEPCALCQEHAELKSRGFDPSKGWTGAPTAAPQVPPSMTK
;
A
#
# COMPACT_ATOMS: atom_id res chain seq x y z
N MET A 1 20.79 3.51 -30.69
CA MET A 1 20.59 2.34 -29.80
C MET A 1 19.22 2.50 -29.18
N ASN A 2 18.21 1.79 -29.70
CA ASN A 2 16.88 1.78 -29.10
C ASN A 2 16.92 0.72 -28.00
N VAL A 3 16.88 1.16 -26.74
CA VAL A 3 16.72 0.25 -25.61
C VAL A 3 15.26 -0.16 -25.61
N ASP A 4 15.02 -1.40 -26.06
CA ASP A 4 13.72 -2.06 -25.97
C ASP A 4 13.46 -2.34 -24.49
N TYR A 5 12.75 -1.44 -23.82
CA TYR A 5 12.19 -1.71 -22.50
C TYR A 5 11.01 -2.65 -22.72
N GLY A 6 11.33 -3.95 -22.81
CA GLY A 6 10.35 -5.00 -22.71
C GLY A 6 9.43 -4.70 -21.53
N HIS A 7 8.13 -4.78 -21.78
CA HIS A 7 7.07 -4.54 -20.81
C HIS A 7 7.17 -5.58 -19.69
N HIS A 8 8.11 -5.38 -18.76
CA HIS A 8 8.26 -6.24 -17.60
C HIS A 8 6.99 -6.06 -16.74
N PRO A 9 6.22 -7.14 -16.51
CA PRO A 9 5.04 -7.06 -15.66
C PRO A 9 5.50 -6.58 -14.27
N GLN A 10 4.84 -5.54 -13.77
CA GLN A 10 5.13 -5.00 -12.44
C GLN A 10 4.78 -6.08 -11.40
N GLN A 11 5.56 -6.14 -10.32
CA GLN A 11 5.36 -7.11 -9.23
C GLN A 11 5.40 -6.37 -7.89
N TRP A 12 4.77 -6.97 -6.88
CA TRP A 12 4.87 -6.48 -5.51
C TRP A 12 6.33 -6.54 -5.03
N SER A 13 6.79 -5.50 -4.35
CA SER A 13 8.14 -5.45 -3.79
C SER A 13 8.34 -6.39 -2.60
N GLY A 14 7.27 -6.88 -1.99
CA GLY A 14 7.30 -7.86 -0.92
C GLY A 14 6.00 -8.67 -0.82
N GLY A 15 6.08 -9.87 -0.25
CA GLY A 15 4.92 -10.75 -0.03
C GLY A 15 4.03 -10.29 1.13
N LEU A 16 2.76 -10.71 1.11
CA LEU A 16 1.75 -10.33 2.10
C LEU A 16 2.15 -10.74 3.54
N CYS A 17 2.71 -11.94 3.71
CA CYS A 17 3.10 -12.47 5.03
C CYS A 17 4.47 -11.96 5.52
N ASN A 18 5.16 -11.10 4.78
CA ASN A 18 6.49 -10.60 5.14
C ASN A 18 6.44 -9.44 6.16
N CYS A 19 5.26 -9.08 6.66
CA CYS A 19 5.06 -8.02 7.68
C CYS A 19 5.81 -8.31 9.00
N GLY A 20 6.20 -9.56 9.27
CA GLY A 20 7.02 -9.96 10.42
C GLY A 20 8.50 -9.55 10.38
N GLU A 21 9.04 -9.15 9.22
CA GLU A 21 10.44 -8.70 9.11
C GLU A 21 10.64 -7.26 9.61
N ASN A 22 9.57 -6.46 9.71
CA ASN A 22 9.58 -5.10 10.25
C ASN A 22 8.64 -4.98 11.46
N PHE A 23 9.10 -5.48 12.61
CA PHE A 23 8.34 -5.53 13.87
C PHE A 23 7.64 -4.20 14.25
N CYS A 24 8.30 -3.06 14.03
CA CYS A 24 7.70 -1.74 14.31
C CYS A 24 6.51 -1.38 13.39
N THR A 25 6.51 -1.79 12.12
CA THR A 25 5.38 -1.53 11.21
C THR A 25 4.23 -2.47 11.52
N CYS A 26 4.50 -3.75 11.80
CA CYS A 26 3.48 -4.71 12.25
C CYS A 26 2.82 -4.24 13.57
N CYS A 27 3.61 -3.81 14.56
CA CYS A 27 3.07 -3.27 15.81
C CYS A 27 2.31 -1.96 15.63
N LEU A 28 2.81 -1.00 14.83
CA LEU A 28 2.10 0.27 14.59
C LEU A 28 0.82 0.09 13.78
N THR A 29 0.78 -0.84 12.83
CA THR A 29 -0.43 -1.18 12.06
C THR A 29 -1.43 -1.97 12.90
N CYS A 30 -0.97 -2.88 13.77
CA CYS A 30 -1.85 -3.56 14.73
C CYS A 30 -2.39 -2.62 15.82
N CYS A 31 -1.60 -1.63 16.27
CA CYS A 31 -2.04 -0.71 17.32
C CYS A 31 -2.78 0.53 16.79
N LEU A 32 -2.47 1.00 15.58
CA LEU A 32 -2.99 2.23 14.97
C LEU A 32 -3.19 2.05 13.44
N PRO A 33 -4.10 1.15 13.01
CA PRO A 33 -4.33 0.88 11.58
C PRO A 33 -4.83 2.12 10.82
N CYS A 34 -5.59 2.99 11.48
CA CYS A 34 -6.11 4.23 10.89
C CYS A 34 -5.02 5.21 10.42
N ILE A 35 -3.90 5.30 11.15
CA ILE A 35 -2.77 6.16 10.76
C ILE A 35 -2.03 5.55 9.58
N THR A 36 -1.77 4.23 9.63
CA THR A 36 -1.10 3.53 8.53
C THR A 36 -1.91 3.64 7.25
N PHE A 37 -3.21 3.33 7.32
CA PHE A 37 -4.13 3.47 6.20
C PHE A 37 -4.20 4.92 5.71
N GLY A 38 -4.35 5.90 6.60
CA GLY A 38 -4.44 7.31 6.22
C GLY A 38 -3.24 7.80 5.41
N ARG A 39 -2.03 7.38 5.78
CA ARG A 39 -0.79 7.70 5.07
C ARG A 39 -0.71 7.06 3.69
N ILE A 40 -1.13 5.79 3.59
CA ILE A 40 -1.22 5.09 2.30
C ILE A 40 -2.23 5.80 1.40
N ALA A 41 -3.42 6.07 1.93
CA ALA A 41 -4.54 6.64 1.20
C ALA A 41 -4.22 8.03 0.63
N GLU A 42 -3.58 8.89 1.41
CA GLU A 42 -3.16 10.23 0.96
C GLU A 42 -2.14 10.18 -0.19
N ILE A 43 -1.25 9.18 -0.22
CA ILE A 43 -0.30 9.03 -1.34
C ILE A 43 -0.99 8.43 -2.57
N VAL A 44 -1.85 7.44 -2.35
CA VAL A 44 -2.60 6.78 -3.42
C VAL A 44 -3.53 7.77 -4.12
N ASP A 45 -4.20 8.64 -3.35
CA ASP A 45 -5.13 9.65 -3.86
C ASP A 45 -4.48 10.95 -4.34
N GLU A 46 -3.14 11.05 -4.22
CA GLU A 46 -2.34 12.20 -4.65
C GLU A 46 -2.65 13.48 -3.87
N GLY A 47 -2.94 13.33 -2.57
CA GLY A 47 -3.21 14.44 -1.66
C GLY A 47 -4.55 15.11 -1.89
N ARG A 48 -5.52 14.45 -2.56
CA ARG A 48 -6.89 14.99 -2.71
C ARG A 48 -7.59 15.09 -1.36
N SER A 49 -7.26 14.19 -0.44
CA SER A 49 -7.71 14.20 0.94
C SER A 49 -6.53 13.96 1.87
N SER A 50 -6.53 14.65 3.00
CA SER A 50 -5.43 14.54 3.97
C SER A 50 -5.39 13.17 4.64
N CYS A 51 -4.21 12.76 5.13
CA CYS A 51 -4.06 11.58 5.97
C CYS A 51 -5.05 11.58 7.15
N LEU A 52 -5.33 12.74 7.74
CA LEU A 52 -6.27 12.85 8.85
C LEU A 52 -7.70 12.53 8.41
N SER A 53 -8.14 13.05 7.25
CA SER A 53 -9.47 12.78 6.69
C SER A 53 -9.67 11.29 6.44
N HIS A 54 -8.68 10.63 5.82
CA HIS A 54 -8.70 9.19 5.58
C HIS A 54 -8.67 8.38 6.87
N GLY A 55 -7.83 8.77 7.84
CA GLY A 55 -7.72 8.10 9.13
C GLY A 55 -9.00 8.21 9.97
N LEU A 56 -9.67 9.38 9.97
CA LEU A 56 -10.94 9.58 10.65
C LEU A 56 -12.07 8.76 10.02
N LEU A 57 -12.17 8.77 8.68
CA LEU A 57 -13.17 7.97 7.97
C LEU A 57 -12.94 6.47 8.20
N TYR A 58 -11.68 6.02 8.12
CA TYR A 58 -11.32 4.64 8.45
C TYR A 58 -11.69 4.29 9.89
N GLY A 59 -11.38 5.16 10.86
CA GLY A 59 -11.72 4.97 12.27
C GLY A 59 -13.23 4.90 12.51
N LEU A 60 -14.02 5.72 11.82
CA LEU A 60 -15.48 5.65 11.86
C LEU A 60 -15.99 4.31 11.29
N LEU A 61 -15.46 3.88 10.14
CA LEU A 61 -15.83 2.59 9.52
C LEU A 61 -15.40 1.39 10.37
N LEU A 62 -14.33 1.53 11.17
CA LEU A 62 -13.89 0.51 12.11
C LEU A 62 -14.96 0.26 13.19
N THR A 63 -15.66 1.31 13.67
CA THR A 63 -16.73 1.16 14.69
C THR A 63 -17.91 0.30 14.22
N ILE A 64 -18.12 0.20 12.90
CA ILE A 64 -19.18 -0.59 12.28
C ILE A 64 -18.65 -1.82 11.52
N ASN A 65 -17.37 -2.18 11.72
CA ASN A 65 -16.69 -3.32 11.08
C ASN A 65 -16.70 -3.30 9.54
N PHE A 66 -16.72 -2.11 8.92
CA PHE A 66 -16.80 -1.93 7.47
C PHE A 66 -15.55 -1.30 6.86
N GLN A 67 -14.53 -1.08 7.68
CA GLN A 67 -13.29 -0.45 7.24
C GLN A 67 -12.55 -1.25 6.14
N TRP A 68 -12.65 -2.58 6.15
CA TRP A 68 -11.92 -3.46 5.22
C TRP A 68 -12.34 -3.24 3.76
N VAL A 69 -13.59 -2.80 3.54
CA VAL A 69 -14.08 -2.40 2.21
C VAL A 69 -13.35 -1.16 1.73
N TYR A 70 -13.16 -0.19 2.62
CA TYR A 70 -12.45 1.05 2.31
C TYR A 70 -10.97 0.78 2.03
N SER A 71 -10.33 -0.07 2.83
CA SER A 71 -8.97 -0.56 2.60
C SER A 71 -8.81 -1.28 1.27
N CYS A 72 -9.74 -2.20 0.96
CA CYS A 72 -9.79 -2.92 -0.31
C CYS A 72 -9.85 -1.97 -1.52
N MET A 73 -10.70 -0.93 -1.47
CA MET A 73 -10.81 0.05 -2.55
C MET A 73 -9.49 0.80 -2.79
N TYR A 74 -8.76 1.14 -1.73
CA TYR A 74 -7.48 1.85 -1.85
C TYR A 74 -6.34 0.94 -2.31
N ARG A 75 -6.34 -0.33 -1.89
CA ARG A 75 -5.44 -1.36 -2.44
C ARG A 75 -5.63 -1.50 -3.95
N LYS A 76 -6.89 -1.57 -4.41
CA LYS A 76 -7.21 -1.60 -5.85
C LYS A 76 -6.66 -0.38 -6.58
N ARG A 77 -6.86 0.82 -6.05
CA ARG A 77 -6.31 2.06 -6.63
C ARG A 77 -4.78 2.06 -6.67
N LEU A 78 -4.12 1.59 -5.61
CA LEU A 78 -2.67 1.45 -5.55
C LEU A 78 -2.17 0.54 -6.69
N ARG A 79 -2.83 -0.60 -6.89
CA ARG A 79 -2.49 -1.55 -7.95
C ARG A 79 -2.71 -1.00 -9.35
N GLU A 80 -3.85 -0.36 -9.58
CA GLU A 80 -4.16 0.29 -10.85
C GLU A 80 -3.13 1.38 -11.17
N LYS A 81 -2.73 2.17 -10.17
CA LYS A 81 -1.70 3.21 -10.29
C LYS A 81 -0.33 2.67 -10.69
N PHE A 82 0.01 1.47 -10.22
CA PHE A 82 1.34 0.88 -10.40
C PHE A 82 1.38 -0.36 -11.31
N GLY A 83 0.26 -0.75 -11.91
CA GLY A 83 0.14 -1.94 -12.77
C GLY A 83 0.37 -3.27 -12.05
N LEU A 84 0.05 -3.37 -10.75
CA LEU A 84 0.37 -4.54 -9.91
C LEU A 84 -0.65 -5.70 -10.06
N PRO A 85 -0.20 -6.97 -10.00
CA PRO A 85 -1.03 -8.16 -10.19
C PRO A 85 -1.82 -8.52 -8.92
N GLU A 86 -2.98 -9.19 -9.09
CA GLU A 86 -3.84 -9.70 -7.99
C GLU A 86 -3.18 -10.87 -7.26
N GLU A 87 -2.61 -10.58 -6.09
CA GLU A 87 -1.89 -11.57 -5.28
C GLU A 87 -2.08 -11.26 -3.78
N PRO A 88 -2.20 -12.28 -2.92
CA PRO A 88 -2.36 -13.73 -3.22
C PRO A 88 -3.80 -14.14 -3.60
N CYS A 89 -4.77 -13.27 -3.38
CA CYS A 89 -6.18 -13.40 -3.74
C CYS A 89 -6.78 -12.00 -3.97
N GLY A 90 -8.07 -11.90 -4.30
CA GLY A 90 -8.75 -10.63 -4.49
C GLY A 90 -8.53 -9.64 -3.35
N ASP A 91 -8.39 -8.34 -3.69
CA ASP A 91 -8.02 -7.28 -2.75
C ASP A 91 -8.89 -7.25 -1.48
N CYS A 92 -10.17 -7.59 -1.60
CA CYS A 92 -11.10 -7.63 -0.48
C CYS A 92 -10.92 -8.87 0.41
N CYS A 93 -10.53 -10.02 -0.15
CA CYS A 93 -10.19 -11.20 0.63
C CYS A 93 -8.92 -10.94 1.46
N VAL A 94 -7.93 -10.25 0.88
CA VAL A 94 -6.67 -9.92 1.57
C VAL A 94 -6.92 -9.05 2.80
N HIS A 95 -7.72 -7.99 2.66
CA HIS A 95 -8.12 -7.13 3.79
C HIS A 95 -9.07 -7.82 4.78
N PHE A 96 -9.93 -8.73 4.31
CA PHE A 96 -10.81 -9.49 5.22
C PHE A 96 -10.04 -10.50 6.09
N PHE A 97 -9.04 -11.19 5.54
CA PHE A 97 -8.31 -12.26 6.26
C PHE A 97 -7.06 -11.79 7.00
N CYS A 98 -6.30 -10.80 6.49
CA CYS A 98 -5.21 -10.17 7.24
C CYS A 98 -5.00 -8.71 6.81
N GLU A 99 -5.85 -7.82 7.31
CA GLU A 99 -5.69 -6.40 7.06
C GLU A 99 -4.34 -5.80 7.52
N PRO A 100 -3.80 -6.11 8.72
CA PRO A 100 -2.52 -5.53 9.11
C PRO A 100 -1.39 -5.91 8.14
N CYS A 101 -1.40 -7.15 7.65
CA CYS A 101 -0.47 -7.62 6.63
C CYS A 101 -0.62 -6.84 5.31
N ALA A 102 -1.87 -6.61 4.90
CA ALA A 102 -2.20 -5.89 3.68
C ALA A 102 -1.70 -4.44 3.72
N LEU A 103 -1.99 -3.73 4.82
CA LEU A 103 -1.52 -2.35 5.04
C LEU A 103 0.01 -2.28 5.14
N CYS A 104 0.65 -3.26 5.80
CA CYS A 104 2.11 -3.42 5.83
C CYS A 104 2.70 -3.48 4.41
N GLN A 105 2.16 -4.37 3.57
CA GLN A 105 2.62 -4.58 2.19
C GLN A 105 2.44 -3.31 1.36
N GLU A 106 1.28 -2.66 1.45
CA GLU A 106 0.97 -1.42 0.72
C GLU A 106 1.90 -0.26 1.14
N HIS A 107 2.15 -0.12 2.43
CA HIS A 107 3.08 0.88 2.95
C HIS A 107 4.53 0.61 2.51
N ALA A 108 4.96 -0.66 2.51
CA ALA A 108 6.29 -1.05 2.02
C ALA A 108 6.42 -0.81 0.50
N GLU A 109 5.36 -1.07 -0.27
CA GLU A 109 5.30 -0.83 -1.70
C GLU A 109 5.45 0.66 -2.03
N LEU A 110 4.78 1.54 -1.27
CA LEU A 110 4.96 2.98 -1.44
C LEU A 110 6.41 3.40 -1.15
N LYS A 111 7.02 2.85 -0.10
CA LYS A 111 8.43 3.11 0.22
C LYS A 111 9.40 2.63 -0.88
N SER A 112 9.20 1.43 -1.41
CA SER A 112 10.07 0.89 -2.47
C SER A 112 9.98 1.71 -3.76
N ARG A 113 8.83 2.34 -4.00
CA ARG A 113 8.60 3.26 -5.13
C ARG A 113 9.06 4.70 -4.88
N GLY A 114 9.75 4.97 -3.77
CA GLY A 114 10.35 6.26 -3.48
C GLY A 114 9.44 7.27 -2.78
N PHE A 115 8.26 6.85 -2.30
CA PHE A 115 7.44 7.68 -1.43
C PHE A 115 7.86 7.55 0.03
N ASP A 116 7.61 8.59 0.82
CA ASP A 116 7.75 8.56 2.27
C ASP A 116 6.35 8.70 2.91
N PRO A 117 5.68 7.59 3.26
CA PRO A 117 4.36 7.63 3.89
C PRO A 117 4.28 8.46 5.17
N SER A 118 5.39 8.72 5.86
CA SER A 118 5.37 9.54 7.07
C SER A 118 5.25 11.03 6.76
N LYS A 119 5.64 11.45 5.56
CA LYS A 119 5.55 12.85 5.09
C LYS A 119 4.26 13.14 4.32
N GLY A 120 3.50 12.11 3.97
CA GLY A 120 2.32 12.23 3.13
C GLY A 120 2.68 12.51 1.66
N TRP A 121 1.70 13.01 0.91
CA TRP A 121 1.90 13.33 -0.51
C TRP A 121 2.68 14.64 -0.70
N THR A 122 3.86 14.56 -1.30
CA THR A 122 4.70 15.73 -1.63
C THR A 122 4.89 15.92 -3.14
N GLY A 123 4.04 15.31 -3.97
CA GLY A 123 4.16 15.28 -5.42
C GLY A 123 4.67 13.93 -5.98
N ALA A 124 4.72 13.83 -7.30
CA ALA A 124 5.19 12.62 -7.97
C ALA A 124 6.65 12.30 -7.60
N PRO A 125 7.04 11.02 -7.44
CA PRO A 125 8.41 10.65 -7.13
C PRO A 125 9.34 11.21 -8.19
N THR A 126 10.38 11.92 -7.76
CA THR A 126 11.43 12.44 -8.65
C THR A 126 12.35 11.32 -9.15
N ALA A 127 12.28 10.14 -8.53
CA ALA A 127 12.99 8.94 -8.92
C ALA A 127 12.05 7.98 -9.65
N ALA A 128 12.52 7.38 -10.75
CA ALA A 128 11.81 6.30 -11.43
C ALA A 128 11.52 5.16 -10.44
N PRO A 129 10.35 4.50 -10.50
CA PRO A 129 10.03 3.35 -9.65
C PRO A 129 11.18 2.35 -9.71
N GLN A 130 11.83 2.10 -8.57
CA GLN A 130 12.86 1.07 -8.46
C GLN A 130 12.12 -0.27 -8.52
N VAL A 131 12.14 -0.93 -9.67
CA VAL A 131 11.72 -2.33 -9.77
C VAL A 131 12.75 -3.12 -8.95
N PRO A 132 12.37 -3.77 -7.84
CA PRO A 132 13.31 -4.61 -7.13
C PRO A 132 13.75 -5.74 -8.06
N PRO A 133 15.04 -6.13 -8.06
CA PRO A 133 15.50 -7.25 -8.85
C PRO A 133 14.65 -8.46 -8.48
N SER A 134 14.07 -9.11 -9.49
CA SER A 134 13.26 -10.32 -9.36
C SER A 134 13.98 -11.32 -8.45
N MET A 135 13.53 -11.45 -7.19
CA MET A 135 13.97 -12.56 -6.36
C MET A 135 13.29 -13.81 -6.90
N THR A 136 14.04 -14.52 -7.74
CA THR A 136 13.78 -15.90 -8.10
C THR A 136 13.84 -16.70 -6.81
N LYS A 137 12.70 -17.19 -6.33
CA LYS A 137 12.67 -18.34 -5.42
C LYS A 137 11.39 -19.13 -5.56
#